data_AF-A0A831X7J6-F1
#
_entry.id   AF-A0A831X7J6-F1
#
_cell.length_a   1.000
_cell.length_b   1.000
_cell.length_c   1.000
_cell.angle_alpha   90.00
_cell.angle_beta   90.00
_cell.angle_gamma   90.00
#
_symmetry.space_group_name_H-M   'P 1'
#
loop_
_entity.id
_entity.type
_entity.pdbx_description
1 polymer ?
#
loop_
_entity_poly.entity_id
_entity_poly.type
_entity_poly.pdbx_seq_one_letter_code
_entity_poly.pdbx_strand_id
1 'polypeptide(L)'
;MTLAAYEAEAREFVEAIGREHYLNGAGLKPTLAIAPLFARYRHLFARPAVETALAWRSDRRGAHLARFAATGYLDDAVASLDEEITNGLTAATVEWDGEPIPYRLASTRLANEPDPDRRHELERLIQTVTARFNPRRRERWEQLHSEARSLGFASYRALCEEVGALPL
;
A
#
# COMPACT_ATOMS: atom_id res chain seq x y z
N MET A 1 23.25 2.50 -12.36
CA MET A 1 22.23 3.00 -13.32
C MET A 1 22.29 4.53 -13.33
N THR A 2 22.05 5.18 -14.48
CA THR A 2 21.98 6.65 -14.53
C THR A 2 20.64 7.16 -14.00
N LEU A 3 20.55 8.42 -13.60
CA LEU A 3 19.29 9.04 -13.15
C LEU A 3 18.19 8.92 -14.21
N ALA A 4 18.52 9.20 -15.48
CA ALA A 4 17.56 9.13 -16.58
C ALA A 4 17.03 7.70 -16.83
N ALA A 5 17.90 6.68 -16.74
CA ALA A 5 17.50 5.29 -16.86
C ALA A 5 16.61 4.86 -15.67
N TYR A 6 17.00 5.23 -14.44
CA TYR A 6 16.19 4.98 -13.25
C TYR A 6 14.79 5.58 -13.39
N GLU A 7 14.69 6.83 -13.84
CA GLU A 7 13.41 7.50 -14.01
C GLU A 7 12.52 6.85 -15.07
N ALA A 8 13.10 6.39 -16.18
CA ALA A 8 12.35 5.72 -17.24
C ALA A 8 11.67 4.45 -16.70
N GLU A 9 12.43 3.62 -15.98
CA GLU A 9 11.91 2.39 -15.38
C GLU A 9 10.95 2.66 -14.20
N ALA A 10 11.22 3.70 -13.41
CA ALA A 10 10.30 4.14 -12.36
C ALA A 10 8.94 4.54 -12.93
N ARG A 11 8.91 5.18 -14.10
CA ARG A 11 7.66 5.53 -14.79
C ARG A 11 6.88 4.27 -15.21
N GLU A 12 7.57 3.29 -15.79
CA GLU A 12 6.94 2.00 -16.17
C GLU A 12 6.36 1.27 -14.95
N PHE A 13 7.08 1.28 -13.83
CA PHE A 13 6.58 0.73 -12.57
C PHE A 13 5.33 1.46 -12.08
N VAL A 14 5.34 2.80 -12.04
CA VAL A 14 4.20 3.61 -11.58
C VAL A 14 2.96 3.36 -12.44
N GLU A 15 3.12 3.26 -13.76
CA GLU A 15 2.02 2.91 -14.65
C GLU A 15 1.47 1.50 -14.35
N ALA A 16 2.37 0.52 -14.21
CA ALA A 16 1.98 -0.87 -13.95
C ALA A 16 1.25 -1.03 -12.61
N ILE A 17 1.78 -0.46 -11.52
CA ILE A 17 1.18 -0.57 -10.19
C ILE A 17 -0.10 0.23 -10.07
N GLY A 18 -0.17 1.42 -10.69
CA GLY A 18 -1.39 2.21 -10.77
C GLY A 18 -2.50 1.46 -11.50
N ARG A 19 -2.19 0.81 -12.62
CA ARG A 19 -3.13 -0.03 -13.37
C ARG A 19 -3.63 -1.20 -12.53
N GLU A 20 -2.74 -1.88 -11.82
CA GLU A 20 -3.07 -3.03 -10.97
C GLU A 20 -4.04 -2.65 -9.85
N HIS A 21 -3.76 -1.55 -9.13
CA HIS A 21 -4.67 -1.01 -8.12
C HIS A 21 -6.00 -0.57 -8.71
N TYR A 22 -6.00 0.09 -9.87
CA TYR A 22 -7.24 0.50 -10.53
C TYR A 22 -8.12 -0.69 -10.88
N LEU A 23 -7.57 -1.72 -11.52
CA LEU A 23 -8.34 -2.89 -11.94
C LEU A 23 -8.97 -3.61 -10.74
N ASN A 24 -8.22 -3.78 -9.64
CA ASN A 24 -8.78 -4.38 -8.44
C ASN A 24 -9.80 -3.46 -7.76
N GLY A 25 -9.48 -2.18 -7.58
CA GLY A 25 -10.37 -1.21 -6.92
C GLY A 25 -11.70 -1.02 -7.64
N ALA A 26 -11.70 -1.01 -8.98
CA ALA A 26 -12.89 -0.92 -9.82
C ALA A 26 -13.65 -2.25 -9.96
N GLY A 27 -13.18 -3.34 -9.36
CA GLY A 27 -13.80 -4.66 -9.48
C GLY A 27 -13.61 -5.34 -10.85
N LEU A 28 -12.74 -4.79 -11.71
CA LEU A 28 -12.39 -5.37 -13.02
C LEU A 28 -11.40 -6.54 -12.91
N LYS A 29 -10.76 -6.69 -11.75
CA LYS A 29 -9.91 -7.81 -11.40
C LYS A 29 -10.21 -8.29 -9.97
N PRO A 30 -10.48 -9.58 -9.75
CA PRO A 30 -10.92 -10.09 -8.44
C PRO A 30 -9.81 -10.07 -7.38
N THR A 31 -8.54 -10.07 -7.79
CA THR A 31 -7.38 -10.09 -6.91
C THR A 31 -6.36 -9.03 -7.29
N LEU A 32 -5.79 -8.38 -6.28
CA LEU A 32 -4.62 -7.53 -6.37
C LEU A 32 -3.35 -8.40 -6.44
N ALA A 33 -2.46 -8.08 -7.38
CA ALA A 33 -1.20 -8.76 -7.63
C ALA A 33 -0.04 -7.73 -7.80
N ILE A 34 0.36 -7.08 -6.69
CA ILE A 34 1.46 -6.11 -6.64
C ILE A 34 2.82 -6.71 -6.29
N ALA A 35 2.89 -7.80 -5.51
CA ALA A 35 4.14 -8.46 -5.15
C ALA A 35 4.90 -9.00 -6.37
N PRO A 36 4.24 -9.58 -7.41
CA PRO A 36 4.93 -9.92 -8.66
C PRO A 36 5.45 -8.69 -9.42
N LEU A 37 4.77 -7.54 -9.34
CA LEU A 37 5.24 -6.30 -9.95
C LEU A 37 6.49 -5.79 -9.23
N PHE A 38 6.45 -5.73 -7.90
CA PHE A 38 7.63 -5.39 -7.10
C PHE A 38 8.79 -6.35 -7.36
N ALA A 39 8.56 -7.66 -7.43
CA ALA A 39 9.59 -8.64 -7.79
C ALA A 39 10.21 -8.39 -9.17
N ARG A 40 9.41 -7.98 -10.16
CA ARG A 40 9.89 -7.60 -11.51
C ARG A 40 10.74 -6.33 -11.49
N TYR A 41 10.40 -5.36 -10.64
CA TYR A 41 11.08 -4.05 -10.55
C TYR A 41 11.97 -3.92 -9.30
N ARG A 42 12.33 -5.04 -8.65
CA ARG A 42 13.07 -5.08 -7.38
C ARG A 42 14.38 -4.30 -7.38
N HIS A 43 15.01 -4.15 -8.55
CA HIS A 43 16.27 -3.42 -8.69
C HIS A 43 16.10 -1.91 -8.52
N LEU A 44 14.89 -1.36 -8.71
CA LEU A 44 14.59 0.04 -8.40
C LEU A 44 14.58 0.28 -6.88
N PHE A 45 14.13 -0.72 -6.13
CA PHE A 45 13.90 -0.63 -4.70
C PHE A 45 14.93 -1.37 -3.85
N ALA A 46 15.97 -1.96 -4.46
CA ALA A 46 17.04 -2.59 -3.70
C ALA A 46 17.85 -1.53 -2.95
N ARG A 47 18.37 -1.87 -1.76
CA ARG A 47 19.14 -0.95 -0.90
C ARG A 47 20.21 -0.13 -1.66
N PRO A 48 21.06 -0.70 -2.54
CA PRO A 48 22.04 0.09 -3.30
C PRO A 48 21.40 1.11 -4.26
N ALA A 49 20.24 0.79 -4.83
CA ALA A 49 19.50 1.69 -5.71
C ALA A 49 18.89 2.86 -4.93
N VAL A 50 18.37 2.60 -3.73
CA VAL A 50 17.87 3.64 -2.81
C VAL A 50 18.99 4.57 -2.37
N GLU A 51 20.14 4.03 -1.96
CA GLU A 51 21.32 4.83 -1.59
C GLU A 51 21.78 5.71 -2.75
N THR A 52 21.80 5.16 -3.95
CA THR A 52 22.14 5.91 -5.17
C THR A 52 21.11 7.02 -5.44
N ALA A 53 19.81 6.73 -5.33
CA ALA A 53 18.76 7.71 -5.55
C ALA A 53 18.79 8.83 -4.51
N LEU A 54 19.04 8.50 -3.24
CA LEU A 54 19.23 9.48 -2.18
C LEU A 54 20.39 10.43 -2.47
N ALA A 55 21.44 10.01 -3.18
CA ALA A 55 22.54 10.89 -3.57
C ALA A 55 22.14 11.93 -4.64
N TRP A 56 21.05 11.73 -5.37
CA TRP A 56 20.56 12.67 -6.40
C TRP A 56 19.72 13.82 -5.84
N ARG A 57 19.43 13.84 -4.53
CA ARG A 57 18.47 14.76 -3.89
C ARG A 57 18.82 16.26 -3.90
N SER A 58 19.88 16.67 -4.60
CA SER A 58 20.35 18.06 -4.67
C SER A 58 19.42 18.98 -5.47
N ASP A 59 18.64 18.44 -6.40
CA ASP A 59 17.61 19.18 -7.13
C ASP A 59 16.23 18.53 -6.97
N ARG A 60 15.19 19.23 -7.43
CA ARG A 60 13.79 18.77 -7.34
C ARG A 60 13.57 17.41 -7.98
N ARG A 61 14.15 17.17 -9.16
CA ARG A 61 13.96 15.93 -9.92
C ARG A 61 14.54 14.74 -9.17
N GLY A 62 15.78 14.87 -8.70
CA GLY A 62 16.44 13.84 -7.92
C GLY A 62 15.79 13.64 -6.55
N ALA A 63 15.27 14.70 -5.93
CA ALA A 63 14.48 14.60 -4.69
C ALA A 63 13.21 13.74 -4.86
N HIS A 64 12.47 13.88 -5.97
CA HIS A 64 11.33 13.00 -6.25
C HIS A 64 11.73 11.53 -6.40
N LEU A 65 12.84 11.26 -7.12
CA LEU A 65 13.32 9.89 -7.33
C LEU A 65 13.86 9.28 -6.04
N ALA A 66 14.54 10.07 -5.21
CA ALA A 66 14.97 9.67 -3.87
C ALA A 66 13.77 9.28 -2.99
N ARG A 67 12.71 10.09 -3.01
CA ARG A 67 11.46 9.78 -2.30
C ARG A 67 10.84 8.49 -2.82
N PHE A 68 10.67 8.37 -4.13
CA PHE A 68 10.11 7.19 -4.77
C PHE A 68 10.89 5.91 -4.42
N ALA A 69 12.22 5.96 -4.45
CA ALA A 69 13.07 4.82 -4.11
C ALA A 69 12.90 4.41 -2.65
N ALA A 70 12.95 5.38 -1.72
CA ALA A 70 12.86 5.12 -0.29
C ALA A 70 11.48 4.60 0.14
N THR A 71 10.39 5.17 -0.40
CA THR A 71 9.03 4.67 -0.11
C THR A 71 8.81 3.31 -0.77
N GLY A 72 9.25 3.14 -2.02
CA GLY A 72 9.10 1.89 -2.75
C GLY A 72 9.91 0.72 -2.14
N TYR A 73 11.06 0.99 -1.50
CA TYR A 73 11.77 -0.01 -0.69
C TYR A 73 10.91 -0.58 0.44
N LEU A 74 10.18 0.29 1.13
CA LEU A 74 9.29 -0.12 2.21
C LEU A 74 8.06 -0.86 1.65
N ASP A 75 7.49 -0.35 0.55
CA ASP A 75 6.31 -0.95 -0.07
C ASP A 75 6.62 -2.34 -0.67
N ASP A 76 7.79 -2.54 -1.27
CA ASP A 76 8.27 -3.84 -1.75
C ASP A 76 8.32 -4.86 -0.60
N ALA A 77 8.90 -4.47 0.54
CA ALA A 77 9.03 -5.35 1.69
C ALA A 77 7.69 -5.86 2.23
N VAL A 78 6.62 -5.05 2.13
CA VAL A 78 5.29 -5.42 2.65
C VAL A 78 4.27 -5.78 1.56
N ALA A 79 4.68 -5.86 0.29
CA ALA A 79 3.77 -6.05 -0.84
C ALA A 79 2.88 -7.29 -0.68
N SER A 80 3.44 -8.41 -0.20
CA SER A 80 2.66 -9.64 0.03
C SER A 80 1.64 -9.50 1.16
N LEU A 81 1.95 -8.77 2.24
CA LEU A 81 1.00 -8.51 3.31
C LEU A 81 -0.15 -7.61 2.83
N ASP A 82 0.17 -6.62 1.99
CA ASP A 82 -0.81 -5.73 1.39
C ASP A 82 -1.73 -6.48 0.41
N GLU A 83 -1.21 -7.43 -0.37
CA GLU A 83 -2.04 -8.34 -1.17
C GLU A 83 -2.96 -9.19 -0.30
N GLU A 84 -2.44 -9.87 0.72
CA GLU A 84 -3.25 -10.73 1.58
C GLU A 84 -4.39 -9.97 2.25
N ILE A 85 -4.08 -8.78 2.79
CA ILE A 85 -5.07 -7.88 3.41
C ILE A 85 -6.12 -7.46 2.37
N THR A 86 -5.68 -6.97 1.21
CA THR A 86 -6.59 -6.41 0.20
C THR A 86 -7.45 -7.50 -0.41
N ASN A 87 -6.87 -8.63 -0.78
CA ASN A 87 -7.56 -9.77 -1.39
C ASN A 87 -8.54 -10.39 -0.41
N GLY A 88 -8.15 -10.52 0.86
CA GLY A 88 -9.05 -10.99 1.91
C GLY A 88 -10.27 -10.09 2.09
N LEU A 89 -10.08 -8.76 2.13
CA LEU A 89 -11.21 -7.82 2.20
C LEU A 89 -12.04 -7.79 0.91
N THR A 90 -11.42 -8.02 -0.24
CA THR A 90 -12.11 -8.07 -1.54
C THR A 90 -13.05 -9.26 -1.63
N ALA A 91 -12.62 -10.42 -1.09
CA ALA A 91 -13.40 -11.65 -1.07
C ALA A 91 -14.40 -11.72 0.10
N ALA A 92 -14.27 -10.85 1.11
CA ALA A 92 -15.10 -10.92 2.31
C ALA A 92 -16.55 -10.46 2.07
N THR A 93 -17.46 -11.09 2.81
CA THR A 93 -18.86 -10.70 2.93
C THR A 93 -19.20 -10.34 4.38
N VAL A 94 -20.24 -9.53 4.53
CA VAL A 94 -20.93 -9.20 5.78
C VAL A 94 -22.32 -9.80 5.69
N GLU A 95 -22.68 -10.70 6.62
CA GLU A 95 -24.03 -11.24 6.73
C GLU A 95 -24.92 -10.26 7.51
N TRP A 96 -25.92 -9.67 6.86
CA TRP A 96 -26.83 -8.70 7.48
C TRP A 96 -28.25 -8.92 6.97
N ASP A 97 -29.23 -8.98 7.88
CA ASP A 97 -30.62 -9.38 7.60
C ASP A 97 -30.78 -10.72 6.86
N GLY A 98 -29.86 -11.65 7.09
CA GLY A 98 -29.85 -12.96 6.41
C GLY A 98 -29.36 -12.92 4.96
N GLU A 99 -28.85 -11.77 4.50
CA GLU A 99 -28.30 -11.60 3.16
C GLU A 99 -26.78 -11.34 3.19
N PRO A 100 -25.99 -12.01 2.34
CA PRO A 100 -24.56 -11.76 2.22
C PRO A 100 -24.32 -10.48 1.42
N ILE A 101 -23.65 -9.51 2.03
CA ILE A 101 -23.26 -8.25 1.40
C ILE A 101 -21.75 -8.25 1.15
N PRO A 102 -21.26 -8.03 -0.07
CA PRO A 102 -19.83 -7.84 -0.32
C PRO A 102 -19.28 -6.72 0.59
N TYR A 103 -18.18 -6.99 1.29
CA TYR A 103 -17.62 -6.06 2.28
C TYR A 103 -17.41 -4.64 1.71
N ARG A 104 -16.99 -4.54 0.45
CA ARG A 104 -16.79 -3.26 -0.27
C ARG A 104 -18.07 -2.44 -0.47
N LEU A 105 -19.24 -3.07 -0.44
CA LEU A 105 -20.54 -2.39 -0.55
C LEU A 105 -21.16 -2.08 0.82
N ALA A 106 -20.64 -2.66 1.90
CA ALA A 106 -21.23 -2.56 3.22
C ALA A 106 -21.21 -1.11 3.77
N SER A 107 -20.15 -0.34 3.51
CA SER A 107 -20.07 1.08 3.90
C SER A 107 -21.11 1.94 3.19
N THR A 108 -21.37 1.69 1.90
CA THR A 108 -22.42 2.36 1.14
C THR A 108 -23.80 2.00 1.69
N ARG A 109 -24.04 0.73 2.04
CA ARG A 109 -25.30 0.30 2.68
C ARG A 109 -25.48 0.99 4.04
N LEU A 110 -24.44 1.03 4.86
CA LEU A 110 -24.42 1.71 6.15
C LEU A 110 -24.79 3.19 6.04
N ALA A 111 -24.20 3.89 5.08
CA ALA A 111 -24.45 5.31 4.87
C ALA A 111 -25.90 5.63 4.44
N ASN A 112 -26.59 4.67 3.82
CA ASN A 112 -27.96 4.83 3.34
C ASN A 112 -29.02 4.21 4.26
N GLU A 113 -28.64 3.54 5.36
CA GLU A 113 -29.59 2.92 6.29
C GLU A 113 -30.21 3.98 7.22
N PRO A 114 -31.52 4.28 7.10
CA PRO A 114 -32.18 5.31 7.90
C PRO A 114 -32.32 4.93 9.38
N ASP A 115 -32.47 3.65 9.70
CA ASP A 115 -32.69 3.17 11.06
C ASP A 115 -31.36 3.14 11.87
N PRO A 116 -31.26 3.87 13.00
CA PRO A 116 -30.03 3.92 13.79
C PRO A 116 -29.58 2.58 14.37
N ASP A 117 -30.50 1.72 14.82
CA ASP A 117 -30.17 0.45 15.46
C ASP A 117 -29.64 -0.54 14.44
N ARG A 118 -30.29 -0.59 13.28
CA ARG A 118 -29.84 -1.37 12.12
C ARG A 118 -28.49 -0.87 11.59
N ARG A 119 -28.28 0.45 11.58
CA ARG A 119 -26.99 1.05 11.22
C ARG A 119 -25.89 0.63 12.18
N HIS A 120 -26.12 0.71 13.50
CA HIS A 120 -25.13 0.26 14.48
C HIS A 120 -24.82 -1.24 14.37
N GLU A 121 -25.81 -2.07 14.03
CA GLU A 121 -25.59 -3.48 13.75
C GLU A 121 -24.65 -3.70 12.56
N LEU A 122 -24.97 -3.09 11.41
CA LEU A 122 -24.13 -3.20 10.23
C LEU A 122 -22.70 -2.68 10.48
N GLU A 123 -22.56 -1.59 11.24
CA GLU A 123 -21.25 -1.07 11.63
C GLU A 123 -20.43 -2.10 12.43
N ARG A 124 -21.03 -2.76 13.43
CA ARG A 124 -20.35 -3.81 14.21
C ARG A 124 -19.92 -4.99 13.33
N LEU A 125 -20.74 -5.36 12.36
CA LEU A 125 -20.41 -6.44 11.42
C LEU A 125 -19.25 -6.05 10.49
N ILE A 126 -19.24 -4.83 9.96
CA ILE A 126 -18.12 -4.27 9.18
C ILE A 126 -16.84 -4.27 10.01
N GLN A 127 -16.90 -3.81 11.26
CA GLN A 127 -15.77 -3.79 12.18
C GLN A 127 -15.26 -5.21 12.46
N THR A 128 -16.16 -6.19 12.60
CA THR A 128 -15.80 -7.60 12.80
C THR A 128 -15.01 -8.16 11.61
N VAL A 129 -15.48 -7.92 10.38
CA VAL A 129 -14.75 -8.34 9.17
C VAL A 129 -13.40 -7.61 9.05
N THR A 130 -13.37 -6.31 9.32
CA THR A 130 -12.14 -5.50 9.32
C THR A 130 -11.11 -6.08 10.30
N ALA A 131 -11.55 -6.40 11.51
CA ALA A 131 -10.71 -6.87 12.60
C ALA A 131 -10.02 -8.21 12.32
N ARG A 132 -10.60 -9.06 11.44
CA ARG A 132 -9.97 -10.33 11.01
C ARG A 132 -8.57 -10.13 10.44
N PHE A 133 -8.31 -8.96 9.86
CA PHE A 133 -7.04 -8.64 9.21
C PHE A 133 -6.13 -7.72 10.04
N ASN A 134 -6.48 -7.45 11.31
CA ASN A 134 -5.63 -6.69 12.23
C ASN A 134 -4.28 -7.37 12.51
N PRO A 135 -4.19 -8.71 12.67
CA PRO A 135 -2.91 -9.38 12.85
C PRO A 135 -1.93 -9.10 11.69
N ARG A 136 -2.40 -9.17 10.44
CA ARG A 136 -1.58 -8.87 9.25
C ARG A 136 -1.22 -7.39 9.13
N ARG A 137 -2.11 -6.48 9.54
CA ARG A 137 -1.76 -5.04 9.64
C ARG A 137 -0.68 -4.79 10.67
N ARG A 138 -0.71 -5.51 11.79
CA ARG A 138 0.33 -5.40 12.82
C ARG A 138 1.67 -5.88 12.27
N GLU A 139 1.69 -7.05 11.65
CA GLU A 139 2.88 -7.60 10.99
C GLU A 139 3.45 -6.62 9.94
N ARG A 140 2.56 -6.06 9.10
CA ARG A 140 2.92 -5.01 8.14
C ARG A 140 3.60 -3.82 8.81
N TRP A 141 3.02 -3.31 9.89
CA TRP A 141 3.61 -2.19 10.63
C TRP A 141 4.96 -2.55 11.24
N GLU A 142 5.07 -3.70 11.90
CA GLU A 142 6.31 -4.18 12.50
C GLU A 142 7.42 -4.28 11.46
N GLN A 143 7.10 -4.80 10.27
CA GLN A 143 8.02 -4.90 9.15
C GLN A 143 8.44 -3.53 8.62
N LEU A 144 7.52 -2.59 8.39
CA LEU A 144 7.86 -1.21 7.98
C LEU A 144 8.82 -0.53 8.96
N HIS A 145 8.60 -0.72 10.26
CA HIS A 145 9.47 -0.18 11.30
C HIS A 145 10.85 -0.83 11.32
N SER A 146 10.90 -2.15 11.09
CA SER A 146 12.16 -2.88 10.96
C SER A 146 12.95 -2.41 9.73
N GLU A 147 12.29 -2.34 8.58
CA GLU A 147 12.91 -2.01 7.30
C GLU A 147 13.42 -0.57 7.23
N ALA A 148 12.70 0.40 7.82
CA ALA A 148 13.21 1.76 7.94
C ALA A 148 14.55 1.81 8.70
N ARG A 149 14.71 1.01 9.76
CA ARG A 149 15.98 0.91 10.50
C ARG A 149 17.05 0.18 9.70
N SER A 150 16.71 -0.89 9.00
CA SER A 150 17.63 -1.61 8.10
C SER A 150 18.18 -0.72 6.98
N LEU A 151 17.38 0.25 6.52
CA LEU A 151 17.78 1.24 5.55
C LEU A 151 18.70 2.34 6.14
N GLY A 152 18.83 2.40 7.47
CA GLY A 152 19.74 3.30 8.19
C GLY A 152 19.08 4.49 8.86
N PHE A 153 17.75 4.61 8.82
CA PHE A 153 17.03 5.68 9.51
C PHE A 153 16.86 5.37 11.00
N ALA A 154 16.78 6.41 11.83
CA ALA A 154 16.59 6.25 13.28
C ALA A 154 15.26 5.57 13.63
N SER A 155 14.23 5.77 12.80
CA SER A 155 12.92 5.13 12.92
C SER A 155 12.13 5.26 11.61
N TYR A 156 11.01 4.53 11.47
CA TYR A 156 10.06 4.73 10.38
C TYR A 156 9.53 6.17 10.31
N ARG A 157 9.26 6.78 11.47
CA ARG A 157 8.86 8.19 11.55
C ARG A 157 9.95 9.11 10.98
N ALA A 158 11.21 8.90 11.37
CA ALA A 158 12.33 9.70 10.86
C ALA A 158 12.45 9.57 9.34
N LEU A 159 12.30 8.36 8.78
CA LEU A 159 12.23 8.17 7.34
C LEU A 159 11.10 8.98 6.70
N CYS A 160 9.87 8.91 7.23
CA CYS A 160 8.75 9.70 6.72
C CYS A 160 8.99 11.21 6.80
N GLU A 161 9.59 11.69 7.88
CA GLU A 161 9.92 13.12 8.06
C GLU A 161 11.01 13.57 7.07
N GLU A 162 12.12 12.83 6.98
CA GLU A 162 13.25 13.18 6.11
C GLU A 162 12.90 13.07 4.62
N VAL A 163 12.28 11.97 4.22
CA VAL A 163 11.85 11.75 2.83
C VAL A 163 10.67 12.65 2.47
N GLY A 164 9.76 12.90 3.41
CA GLY A 164 8.63 13.82 3.25
C GLY A 164 9.05 15.28 3.12
N ALA A 165 10.15 15.68 3.76
CA ALA A 165 10.69 17.04 3.70
C ALA A 165 11.43 17.37 2.39
N LEU A 166 11.73 16.37 1.55
CA LEU A 166 12.34 16.61 0.24
C LEU A 166 11.46 17.52 -0.64
N PRO A 167 12.05 18.38 -1.49
CA PRO A 167 11.27 19.29 -2.33
C PRO A 167 10.36 18.54 -3.31
N LEU A 168 9.14 19.08 -3.51
CA LEU A 168 8.19 18.70 -4.55
C LEU A 168 8.37 19.53 -5.82
#